data_AF-A0A376RGV8-F1
#
_entry.id   AF-A0A376RGV8-F1
#
_cell.length_a   1.000
_cell.length_b   1.000
_cell.length_c   1.000
_cell.angle_alpha   90.00
_cell.angle_beta   90.00
_cell.angle_gamma   90.00
#
_symmetry.space_group_name_H-M   'P 1'
#
loop_
_entity.id
_entity.type
_entity.pdbx_description
1 polymer ?
#
loop_
_entity_poly.entity_id
_entity_poly.type
_entity_poly.pdbx_seq_one_letter_code
_entity_poly.pdbx_strand_id
1 'polypeptide(L)'
;MFENLELKQQMVAEVEQNCAAHTIFASNTSSLPIGDIAAHATRPEQVIGLHFFSPVEKMPLVEIIPHAGTSAQTIATTVKLAKKQGQNAHCRA
;
A
#
# COMPACT_ATOMS: atom_id res chain seq x y z
N MET A 1 9.84 8.01 4.06
CA MET A 1 9.49 7.83 5.49
C MET A 1 10.24 6.61 6.01
N PHE A 2 10.63 6.57 7.27
CA PHE A 2 11.50 5.54 7.81
C PHE A 2 10.87 4.14 7.77
N GLU A 3 11.70 3.11 7.71
CA GLU A 3 11.28 1.71 7.84
C GLU A 3 11.14 1.35 9.32
N ASN A 4 10.08 1.87 9.94
CA ASN A 4 9.71 1.60 11.32
C ASN A 4 8.25 1.14 11.37
N LEU A 5 7.99 -0.03 11.96
CA LEU A 5 6.67 -0.64 11.99
C LEU A 5 5.66 0.18 12.80
N GLU A 6 6.02 0.58 14.02
CA GLU A 6 5.16 1.34 14.92
C GLU A 6 4.73 2.67 14.29
N LEU A 7 5.68 3.39 13.67
CA LEU A 7 5.39 4.63 12.97
C LEU A 7 4.41 4.42 11.79
N LYS A 8 4.57 3.34 11.03
CA LYS A 8 3.64 3.03 9.92
C LYS A 8 2.25 2.64 10.44
N GLN A 9 2.15 1.88 11.53
CA GLN A 9 0.87 1.55 12.16
C GLN A 9 0.17 2.81 12.72
N GLN A 10 0.92 3.73 13.33
CA GLN A 10 0.39 5.03 13.76
C GLN A 10 -0.18 5.83 12.58
N MET A 11 0.56 5.90 11.47
CA MET A 11 0.08 6.55 10.25
C MET A 11 -1.20 5.92 9.69
N VAL A 12 -1.32 4.59 9.71
CA VAL A 12 -2.56 3.92 9.30
C VAL A 12 -3.72 4.40 10.15
N ALA A 13 -3.57 4.42 11.47
CA ALA A 13 -4.60 4.90 12.39
C ALA A 13 -4.95 6.39 12.16
N GLU A 14 -3.96 7.25 11.93
CA GLU A 14 -4.17 8.67 11.61
C GLU A 14 -4.96 8.85 10.31
N VAL A 15 -4.60 8.11 9.26
CA VAL A 15 -5.35 8.13 7.98
C VAL A 15 -6.77 7.64 8.21
N GLU A 16 -6.97 6.59 9.01
CA GLU A 16 -8.29 6.05 9.26
C GLU A 16 -9.24 7.02 9.98
N GLN A 17 -8.69 7.84 10.88
CA GLN A 17 -9.42 8.85 11.65
C GLN A 17 -9.73 10.11 10.84
N ASN A 18 -8.81 10.52 9.95
CA ASN A 18 -8.87 11.84 9.32
C ASN A 18 -9.31 11.80 7.85
N CYS A 19 -9.31 10.64 7.21
CA CYS A 19 -9.69 10.50 5.80
C CYS A 19 -11.04 9.79 5.63
N ALA A 20 -11.63 9.89 4.44
CA ALA A 20 -12.89 9.25 4.12
C ALA A 20 -12.80 7.72 4.29
N ALA A 21 -13.92 7.07 4.65
CA ALA A 21 -13.99 5.63 4.93
C ALA A 21 -13.60 4.71 3.75
N HIS A 22 -13.48 5.24 2.54
CA HIS A 22 -13.05 4.52 1.34
C HIS A 22 -11.55 4.71 0.99
N THR A 23 -10.80 5.40 1.85
CA THR A 23 -9.38 5.73 1.61
C THR A 23 -8.52 4.48 1.73
N ILE A 24 -7.69 4.23 0.71
CA ILE A 24 -6.72 3.14 0.70
C ILE A 24 -5.39 3.65 1.25
N PHE A 25 -4.80 2.94 2.21
CA PHE A 25 -3.44 3.18 2.67
C PHE A 25 -2.46 2.31 1.88
N ALA A 26 -1.61 2.94 1.08
CA ALA A 26 -0.60 2.25 0.27
C ALA A 26 0.82 2.53 0.82
N SER A 27 1.50 1.49 1.31
CA SER A 27 2.85 1.61 1.87
C SER A 27 3.92 1.33 0.81
N ASN A 28 4.91 2.23 0.69
CA ASN A 28 6.12 2.04 -0.12
C ASN A 28 7.25 1.36 0.70
N THR A 29 6.91 0.48 1.65
CA THR A 29 7.92 -0.26 2.41
C THR A 29 8.68 -1.23 1.50
N SER A 30 9.97 -1.42 1.77
CA SER A 30 10.81 -2.39 1.05
C SER A 30 11.05 -3.68 1.85
N SER A 31 10.76 -3.69 3.16
CA SER A 31 11.12 -4.80 4.04
C SER A 31 10.06 -5.23 5.05
N LEU A 32 9.11 -4.36 5.40
CA LEU A 32 8.11 -4.70 6.41
C LEU A 32 6.94 -5.48 5.78
N PRO A 33 6.49 -6.59 6.37
CA PRO A 33 5.29 -7.27 5.92
C PRO A 33 4.08 -6.35 5.98
N ILE A 34 3.30 -6.29 4.89
CA ILE A 34 2.11 -5.43 4.81
C ILE A 34 1.06 -5.87 5.85
N GLY A 35 0.97 -7.17 6.14
CA GLY A 35 0.11 -7.71 7.20
C GLY A 35 0.43 -7.12 8.58
N ASP A 36 1.72 -6.93 8.90
CA ASP A 36 2.13 -6.35 10.18
C ASP A 36 1.77 -4.87 10.25
N ILE A 37 1.92 -4.13 9.14
CA ILE A 37 1.49 -2.73 9.05
C ILE A 37 -0.04 -2.62 9.24
N ALA A 38 -0.80 -3.59 8.73
CA ALA A 38 -2.26 -3.62 8.83
C ALA A 38 -2.81 -4.18 10.15
N ALA A 39 -1.96 -4.74 11.03
CA ALA A 39 -2.38 -5.55 12.17
C ALA A 39 -3.33 -4.85 13.17
N HIS A 40 -3.27 -3.52 13.24
CA HIS A 40 -4.09 -2.70 14.14
C HIS A 40 -5.04 -1.76 13.39
N ALA A 41 -5.14 -1.90 12.07
CA ALA A 41 -6.07 -1.13 11.26
C ALA A 41 -7.52 -1.50 11.58
N THR A 42 -8.40 -0.51 11.59
CA THR A 42 -9.86 -0.70 11.67
C THR A 42 -10.40 -1.26 10.35
N ARG A 43 -9.74 -0.95 9.23
CA ARG A 43 -10.08 -1.35 7.86
C ARG A 43 -8.86 -2.00 7.19
N PRO A 44 -8.36 -3.15 7.70
CA PRO A 44 -7.15 -3.79 7.19
C PRO A 44 -7.27 -4.17 5.70
N GLU A 45 -8.47 -4.38 5.20
CA GLU A 45 -8.77 -4.66 3.79
C GLU A 45 -8.45 -3.50 2.84
N GLN A 46 -8.25 -2.29 3.38
CA GLN A 46 -7.85 -1.07 2.66
C GLN A 46 -6.35 -0.76 2.79
N VAL A 47 -5.56 -1.65 3.41
CA VAL A 47 -4.10 -1.53 3.51
C VAL A 47 -3.43 -2.41 2.47
N ILE A 48 -2.46 -1.86 1.72
CA ILE A 48 -1.73 -2.56 0.65
C ILE A 48 -0.29 -2.04 0.53
N GLY A 49 0.62 -2.84 -0.02
CA GLY A 49 1.93 -2.37 -0.47
C GLY A 49 1.87 -1.83 -1.91
N LEU A 50 2.50 -0.70 -2.14
CA LEU A 50 2.75 -0.11 -3.47
C LEU A 50 4.21 0.34 -3.53
N HIS A 51 5.07 -0.58 -3.95
CA HIS A 51 6.52 -0.43 -3.87
C HIS A 51 7.08 0.04 -5.21
N PHE A 52 7.58 1.27 -5.22
CA PHE A 52 8.26 1.92 -6.33
C PHE A 52 9.77 1.68 -6.26
N PHE A 53 10.38 1.54 -7.42
CA PHE A 53 11.84 1.43 -7.56
C PHE A 53 12.45 2.80 -7.87
N SER A 54 13.54 3.15 -7.18
CA SER A 54 14.26 4.39 -7.44
C SER A 54 15.22 4.25 -8.63
N PRO A 55 15.33 5.26 -9.50
CA PRO A 55 14.56 6.50 -9.53
C PRO A 55 13.16 6.30 -10.16
N VAL A 56 12.11 6.77 -9.47
CA VAL A 56 10.70 6.45 -9.76
C VAL A 56 10.28 6.84 -11.17
N GLU A 57 10.79 7.94 -11.69
CA GLU A 57 10.46 8.48 -13.01
C GLU A 57 11.09 7.70 -14.17
N LYS A 58 12.13 6.90 -13.90
CA LYS A 58 12.82 6.08 -14.93
C LYS A 58 12.48 4.61 -14.84
N MET A 59 11.91 4.18 -13.71
CA MET A 59 11.57 2.79 -13.48
C MET A 59 10.12 2.53 -13.89
N PRO A 60 9.88 1.74 -14.95
CA PRO A 60 8.53 1.47 -15.43
C PRO A 60 7.81 0.42 -14.58
N LEU A 61 8.35 0.02 -13.43
CA LEU A 61 7.85 -1.10 -12.62
C LEU A 61 7.39 -0.61 -11.26
N VAL A 62 6.26 -1.15 -10.82
CA VAL A 62 5.77 -1.02 -9.45
C VAL A 62 5.22 -2.35 -8.96
N GLU A 63 5.60 -2.72 -7.74
CA GLU A 63 5.09 -3.91 -7.08
C GLU A 63 3.84 -3.58 -6.27
N ILE A 64 2.79 -4.36 -6.49
CA ILE A 64 1.57 -4.33 -5.70
C ILE A 64 1.58 -5.54 -4.79
N ILE A 65 1.52 -5.31 -3.48
CA ILE A 65 1.78 -6.33 -2.47
C ILE A 65 0.56 -6.40 -1.53
N PRO A 66 -0.45 -7.23 -1.84
CA PRO A 66 -1.54 -7.49 -0.92
C PRO A 66 -1.07 -8.30 0.30
N HIS A 67 -1.78 -8.17 1.41
CA HIS A 67 -1.75 -9.14 2.49
C HIS A 67 -3.02 -10.00 2.47
N ALA A 68 -3.11 -11.02 3.32
CA ALA A 68 -4.22 -11.99 3.31
C ALA A 68 -5.62 -11.35 3.45
N GLY A 69 -5.73 -10.20 4.11
CA GLY A 69 -6.98 -9.47 4.29
C GLY A 69 -7.25 -8.36 3.26
N THR A 70 -6.30 -8.03 2.38
CA THR A 70 -6.49 -6.95 1.39
C THR A 70 -7.64 -7.29 0.44
N SER A 71 -8.61 -6.37 0.29
CA SER A 71 -9.77 -6.63 -0.59
C SER A 71 -9.39 -6.63 -2.07
N ALA A 72 -10.13 -7.40 -2.87
CA ALA A 72 -9.99 -7.39 -4.33
C ALA A 72 -10.21 -5.98 -4.93
N GLN A 73 -11.10 -5.17 -4.32
CA GLN A 73 -11.34 -3.79 -4.74
C GLN A 73 -10.11 -2.91 -4.50
N THR A 74 -9.46 -3.06 -3.34
CA THR A 74 -8.21 -2.35 -3.01
C THR A 74 -7.12 -2.70 -4.02
N ILE A 75 -6.94 -3.98 -4.32
CA ILE A 75 -5.97 -4.45 -5.34
C ILE A 75 -6.29 -3.83 -6.71
N ALA A 76 -7.53 -3.95 -7.17
CA ALA A 76 -7.94 -3.43 -8.48
C ALA A 76 -7.76 -1.91 -8.59
N THR A 77 -8.07 -1.16 -7.52
CA THR A 77 -7.90 0.29 -7.46
C THR A 77 -6.42 0.68 -7.56
N THR A 78 -5.56 -0.01 -6.82
CA THR A 78 -4.11 0.20 -6.83
C THR A 78 -3.49 -0.13 -8.20
N VAL A 79 -3.91 -1.23 -8.83
CA VAL A 79 -3.51 -1.58 -10.22
C VAL A 79 -3.92 -0.49 -11.19
N LYS A 80 -5.15 0.03 -11.08
CA LYS A 80 -5.66 1.10 -11.94
C LYS A 80 -4.86 2.40 -11.76
N LEU A 81 -4.47 2.71 -10.53
CA LEU A 81 -3.62 3.87 -10.23
C LEU A 81 -2.24 3.73 -10.88
N ALA A 82 -1.56 2.59 -10.68
CA ALA A 82 -0.25 2.32 -11.27
C ALA A 82 -0.26 2.46 -12.81
N LYS A 83 -1.27 1.90 -13.46
CA LYS A 83 -1.46 2.04 -14.93
C LYS A 83 -1.66 3.50 -15.34
N LYS A 84 -2.45 4.27 -14.58
CA LYS A 84 -2.67 5.70 -14.84
C LYS A 84 -1.39 6.53 -14.69
N GLN A 85 -0.46 6.09 -13.85
CA GLN A 85 0.87 6.70 -13.67
C GLN A 85 1.87 6.28 -14.76
N GLY A 86 1.46 5.46 -15.74
CA GLY A 86 2.34 4.96 -16.80
C GLY A 86 3.27 3.83 -16.35
N GLN A 87 3.00 3.21 -15.21
CA GLN A 87 3.81 2.13 -14.66
C GLN A 87 3.21 0.76 -14.95
N ASN A 88 4.09 -0.22 -15.16
CA ASN A 88 3.76 -1.63 -15.24
C ASN A 88 3.58 -2.18 -13.83
N ALA A 89 2.34 -2.52 -13.48
CA ALA A 89 2.00 -3.10 -12.20
C ALA A 89 2.27 -4.60 -12.17
N HIS A 90 3.04 -5.06 -11.19
CA HIS A 90 3.24 -6.49 -10.91
C HIS A 90 2.68 -6.84 -9.54
N CYS A 91 1.64 -7.67 -9.49
CA CYS A 91 1.12 -8.17 -8.21
C CYS A 91 2.02 -9.29 -7.69
N ARG A 92 2.60 -9.10 -6.51
CA ARG A 92 3.39 -10.13 -5.82
C ARG A 92 2.45 -10.91 -4.90
N ALA A 93 2.42 -12.23 -5.09
CA ALA A 93 1.70 -13.15 -4.20
C ALA A 93 2.47 -13.35 -2.88
#